data_AF-A0A5S5BVS5-F1
#
_entry.id   AF-A0A5S5BVS5-F1
#
_cell.length_a   1.000
_cell.length_b   1.000
_cell.length_c   1.000
_cell.angle_alpha   90.00
_cell.angle_beta   90.00
_cell.angle_gamma   90.00
#
_symmetry.space_group_name_H-M   'P 1'
#
loop_
_entity.id
_entity.type
_entity.pdbx_description
1 polymer ?
#
loop_
_entity_poly.entity_id
_entity_poly.type
_entity_poly.pdbx_seq_one_letter_code
_entity_poly.pdbx_strand_id
1 'polypeptide(L)'
;MGKWFEWGNKMEKAGILRGGNALMPDIRRVTGKQRTVTDLTSAEAKEIVGGYYIVEAKDVDAVQEIAQNFPDYDLNGSVEIREVMVFDH
;
A
#
# COMPACT_ATOMS: atom_id res chain seq x y z
N MET A 1 14.14 1.51 -2.93
CA MET A 1 14.05 1.55 -1.45
C MET A 1 14.35 2.91 -0.82
N GLY A 2 15.50 3.56 -1.08
CA GLY A 2 15.83 4.85 -0.41
C GLY A 2 14.74 5.92 -0.45
N LYS A 3 14.20 6.23 -1.63
CA LYS A 3 13.10 7.21 -1.80
C LYS A 3 11.83 6.89 -0.99
N TRP A 4 11.51 5.60 -0.80
CA TRP A 4 10.34 5.16 -0.04
C TRP A 4 10.55 5.36 1.45
N PHE A 5 11.75 5.06 1.95
CA PHE A 5 12.11 5.35 3.33
C PHE A 5 12.11 6.85 3.61
N GLU A 6 12.62 7.66 2.68
CA GLU A 6 12.55 9.12 2.79
C GLU A 6 11.10 9.63 2.84
N TRP A 7 10.23 9.08 1.99
CA TRP A 7 8.79 9.40 2.01
C TRP A 7 8.15 9.00 3.35
N GLY A 8 8.39 7.78 3.83
CA GLY A 8 7.90 7.30 5.13
C GLY A 8 8.39 8.17 6.29
N ASN A 9 9.68 8.50 6.32
CA ASN A 9 10.27 9.39 7.33
C ASN A 9 9.65 10.79 7.32
N LYS A 10 9.29 11.32 6.13
CA LYS A 10 8.58 12.60 6.02
C LYS A 10 7.21 12.52 6.69
N MET A 11 6.46 11.43 6.45
CA MET A 11 5.13 11.23 7.05
C MET A 11 5.19 10.97 8.55
N GLU A 12 6.23 10.26 9.02
CA GLU A 12 6.50 10.07 10.44
C GLU A 12 6.79 11.40 11.14
N LYS A 13 7.67 12.22 10.57
CA LYS A 13 7.98 13.57 11.10
C LYS A 13 6.77 14.51 11.11
N ALA A 14 5.84 14.33 10.17
CA ALA A 14 4.58 15.05 10.13
C ALA A 14 3.54 14.53 11.14
N GLY A 15 3.82 13.43 11.85
CA GLY A 15 2.94 12.85 12.85
C GLY A 15 1.74 12.08 12.29
N ILE A 16 1.72 11.84 10.97
CA ILE A 16 0.57 11.21 10.28
C ILE A 16 0.79 9.74 9.94
N LEU A 17 2.02 9.23 9.99
CA LEU A 17 2.27 7.82 9.74
C LEU A 17 1.74 6.95 10.90
N ARG A 18 1.03 5.87 10.58
CA ARG A 18 0.54 4.86 11.53
C ARG A 18 1.18 3.49 11.32
N GLY A 19 1.78 3.26 10.16
CA GLY A 19 2.57 2.07 9.87
C GLY A 19 2.75 1.86 8.37
N GLY A 20 3.51 0.84 7.99
CA GLY A 20 3.68 0.46 6.59
C GLY A 20 4.70 -0.66 6.46
N ASN A 21 4.58 -1.45 5.40
CA ASN A 21 5.47 -2.59 5.15
C ASN A 21 5.65 -2.80 3.64
N ALA A 22 6.87 -3.16 3.24
CA ALA A 22 7.11 -3.77 1.94
C ALA A 22 6.59 -5.21 1.95
N LEU A 23 6.06 -5.67 0.83
CA LEU A 23 5.53 -7.03 0.66
C LEU A 23 6.44 -7.85 -0.23
N MET A 24 6.50 -9.15 0.03
CA MET A 24 7.23 -10.09 -0.81
C MET A 24 6.47 -10.33 -2.12
N PRO A 25 7.17 -10.61 -3.24
CA PRO A 25 6.55 -10.82 -4.54
C PRO A 25 5.81 -12.17 -4.66
N ASP A 26 6.08 -13.13 -3.77
CA ASP A 26 5.43 -14.44 -3.76
C ASP A 26 4.01 -14.33 -3.17
N ILE A 27 3.02 -14.77 -3.94
CA ILE A 27 1.61 -14.65 -3.57
C ILE A 27 1.01 -16.04 -3.44
N ARG A 28 0.42 -16.33 -2.28
CA ARG A 28 -0.49 -17.47 -2.13
C ARG A 28 -1.93 -16.98 -2.11
N ARG A 29 -2.65 -17.22 -3.20
CA ARG A 29 -4.05 -16.79 -3.36
C ARG A 29 -5.00 -17.92 -2.96
N VAL A 30 -5.99 -17.61 -2.13
CA VAL A 30 -7.07 -18.53 -1.74
C VAL A 30 -8.40 -17.98 -2.25
N THR A 31 -9.17 -18.78 -3.00
CA THR A 31 -10.41 -18.31 -3.65
C THR A 31 -11.58 -19.29 -3.53
N GLY A 32 -12.81 -18.76 -3.70
CA GLY A 32 -14.03 -19.53 -3.82
C GLY A 32 -14.52 -20.19 -2.51
N LYS A 33 -15.72 -20.79 -2.57
CA LYS A 33 -16.31 -21.49 -1.41
C LYS A 33 -15.49 -22.71 -0.98
N GLN A 34 -14.78 -23.32 -1.93
CA GLN A 34 -13.95 -24.51 -1.74
C GLN A 34 -12.52 -24.17 -1.29
N ARG A 35 -12.16 -22.89 -1.13
CA ARG A 35 -10.83 -22.44 -0.69
C ARG A 35 -9.70 -22.98 -1.56
N THR A 36 -9.85 -22.87 -2.88
CA THR A 36 -8.81 -23.25 -3.85
C THR A 36 -7.57 -22.40 -3.63
N VAL A 37 -6.42 -23.04 -3.47
CA VAL A 37 -5.12 -22.40 -3.27
C VAL A 37 -4.35 -22.36 -4.58
N THR A 38 -3.72 -21.23 -4.88
CA THR A 38 -2.84 -21.04 -6.04
C THR A 38 -1.63 -20.24 -5.60
N ASP A 39 -0.44 -20.81 -5.82
CA ASP A 39 0.81 -20.08 -5.70
C ASP A 39 1.04 -19.31 -7.01
N LEU A 40 1.27 -18.01 -6.90
CA LEU A 40 1.46 -17.08 -8.02
C LEU A 40 2.75 -16.32 -7.81
N THR A 41 3.45 -16.05 -8.89
CA THR A 41 4.60 -15.14 -8.92
C THR A 41 4.20 -13.76 -9.45
N SER A 42 5.04 -12.75 -9.20
CA SER A 42 4.85 -11.42 -9.77
C SER A 42 4.81 -11.40 -11.30
N ALA A 43 5.47 -12.36 -11.97
CA ALA A 43 5.47 -12.47 -13.43
C ALA A 43 4.11 -12.91 -14.00
N GLU A 44 3.30 -13.62 -13.21
CA GLU A 44 1.97 -14.09 -13.61
C GLU A 44 0.86 -13.10 -13.24
N ALA A 45 1.15 -12.17 -12.34
CA ALA A 45 0.23 -11.13 -11.92
C ALA A 45 0.25 -9.96 -12.90
N LYS A 46 -0.94 -9.53 -13.36
CA LYS A 46 -1.06 -8.29 -14.16
C LYS A 46 -0.61 -7.06 -13.38
N GLU A 47 -0.94 -7.03 -12.09
CA GLU A 47 -0.61 -5.98 -11.14
C GLU A 47 -0.29 -6.63 -9.79
N ILE A 48 0.68 -6.07 -9.07
CA ILE A 48 1.10 -6.54 -7.75
C ILE A 48 1.20 -5.37 -6.77
N VAL A 49 0.73 -5.58 -5.54
CA VAL A 49 0.90 -4.63 -4.45
C VAL A 49 2.26 -4.88 -3.81
N GLY A 50 3.23 -3.99 -4.05
CA GLY A 50 4.59 -4.11 -3.51
C GLY A 50 4.74 -3.66 -2.06
N GLY A 51 3.76 -2.95 -1.51
CA GLY A 51 3.80 -2.42 -0.16
C GLY A 51 2.56 -1.61 0.18
N TYR A 52 2.47 -1.19 1.44
CA TYR A 52 1.41 -0.29 1.89
C TYR A 52 1.92 0.65 2.99
N TYR A 53 1.22 1.77 3.15
CA TYR A 53 1.32 2.67 4.29
C TYR A 53 -0.08 2.92 4.85
N ILE A 54 -0.17 3.02 6.17
CA ILE A 54 -1.36 3.52 6.88
C ILE A 54 -1.01 4.91 7.38
N VAL A 55 -1.82 5.89 6.99
CA VAL A 55 -1.68 7.28 7.41
C VAL A 55 -2.98 7.77 8.01
N GLU A 56 -2.88 8.74 8.92
CA GLU A 56 -4.02 9.46 9.49
C GLU A 56 -4.08 10.85 8.88
N ALA A 57 -5.23 11.21 8.32
CA ALA A 57 -5.48 12.52 7.72
C ALA A 57 -6.95 12.89 7.92
N LYS A 58 -7.30 14.14 7.62
CA LYS A 58 -8.65 14.67 7.80
C LYS A 58 -9.70 14.00 6.89
N ASP A 59 -9.33 13.64 5.66
CA ASP A 59 -10.21 13.14 4.60
C ASP A 59 -9.37 12.48 3.49
N VAL A 60 -10.06 11.84 2.53
CA VAL A 60 -9.42 11.15 1.40
C VAL A 60 -8.66 12.11 0.49
N ASP A 61 -9.14 13.35 0.34
CA ASP A 61 -8.50 14.39 -0.48
C ASP A 61 -7.14 14.79 0.09
N ALA A 62 -7.01 14.91 1.42
CA ALA A 62 -5.72 15.16 2.06
C ALA A 62 -4.73 14.02 1.80
N VAL A 63 -5.18 12.77 1.83
CA VAL A 63 -4.33 11.61 1.51
C VAL A 63 -3.93 11.62 0.03
N GLN A 64 -4.82 12.04 -0.87
CA GLN A 64 -4.50 12.22 -2.29
C GLN A 64 -3.36 13.23 -2.48
N GLU A 65 -3.42 14.39 -1.81
CA GLU A 65 -2.35 15.39 -1.85
C GLU A 65 -1.03 14.85 -1.28
N ILE A 66 -1.09 14.10 -0.19
CA ILE A 66 0.07 13.40 0.38
C ILE A 66 0.64 12.37 -0.60
N ALA A 67 -0.21 11.67 -1.36
CA ALA A 67 0.22 10.64 -2.29
C ALA A 67 0.91 11.20 -3.54
N GLN A 68 0.66 12.45 -3.94
CA GLN A 68 1.23 13.07 -5.16
C GLN A 68 2.76 12.98 -5.26
N ASN A 69 3.47 12.93 -4.12
CA ASN A 69 4.92 12.82 -4.09
C ASN A 69 5.43 11.40 -3.79
N PHE A 70 4.59 10.37 -3.97
CA PHE A 70 4.97 8.99 -3.72
C PHE A 70 5.94 8.47 -4.81
N PRO A 71 7.02 7.74 -4.44
CA PRO A 71 8.08 7.40 -5.40
C PRO A 71 7.69 6.44 -6.55
N ASP A 72 6.62 5.65 -6.41
CA ASP A 72 6.27 4.64 -7.44
C ASP A 72 5.86 5.26 -8.77
N TYR A 73 5.40 6.51 -8.80
CA TYR A 73 5.04 7.17 -10.05
C TYR A 73 6.25 7.34 -10.99
N ASP A 74 7.46 7.48 -10.45
CA ASP A 74 8.72 7.50 -11.22
C ASP A 74 9.00 6.16 -11.93
N LEU A 75 8.36 5.08 -11.49
CA LEU A 75 8.48 3.72 -12.01
C LEU A 75 7.24 3.27 -12.78
N ASN A 76 6.38 4.20 -13.18
CA ASN A 76 5.08 3.92 -13.81
C ASN A 76 4.14 3.08 -12.92
N GLY A 77 4.35 3.08 -11.61
CA GLY A 77 3.47 2.45 -10.63
C GLY A 77 2.26 3.31 -10.29
N SER A 78 1.45 2.81 -9.38
CA SER A 78 0.22 3.47 -8.91
C SER A 78 0.08 3.34 -7.39
N VAL A 79 -0.76 4.20 -6.81
CA VAL A 79 -1.15 4.13 -5.40
C VAL A 79 -2.66 4.10 -5.33
N GLU A 80 -3.20 3.12 -4.61
CA GLU A 80 -4.63 3.05 -4.30
C GLU A 80 -4.89 3.59 -2.89
N ILE A 81 -5.77 4.57 -2.76
CA ILE A 81 -6.16 5.15 -1.48
C ILE A 81 -7.47 4.55 -1.03
N ARG A 82 -7.47 3.96 0.17
CA ARG A 82 -8.66 3.35 0.77
C ARG A 82 -8.74 3.70 2.24
N GLU A 83 -9.90 4.19 2.65
CA GLU A 83 -10.17 4.46 4.06
C GLU A 83 -10.25 3.15 4.85
N VAL A 84 -9.64 3.13 6.03
CA VAL A 84 -9.73 2.01 6.95
C VAL A 84 -11.07 2.09 7.68
N MET A 85 -11.92 1.08 7.48
CA MET A 85 -13.18 0.98 8.20
C MET A 85 -12.92 0.71 9.69
N VAL A 86 -13.40 1.61 10.54
CA VAL A 86 -13.39 1.42 12.00
C VAL A 86 -14.63 0.64 12.38
N PHE A 87 -14.44 -0.46 13.12
CA PHE A 87 -15.54 -1.25 13.66
C PHE A 87 -15.73 -0.89 15.12
N ASP A 88 -16.96 -0.54 15.50
CA ASP A 88 -17.35 -0.49 16.90
C ASP A 88 -17.43 -1.93 17.43
N HIS A 89 -16.69 -2.19 18.51
CA HIS A 89 -16.72 -3.47 19.22
C HIS A 89 -17.73 -3.44 20.37
#